data_AF-A0A318KYJ1-F1
#
_entry.id   AF-A0A318KYJ1-F1
#
_cell.length_a   1.000
_cell.length_b   1.000
_cell.length_c   1.000
_cell.angle_alpha   90.00
_cell.angle_beta   90.00
_cell.angle_gamma   90.00
#
_symmetry.space_group_name_H-M   'P 1'
#
loop_
_entity.id
_entity.type
_entity.pdbx_description
1 polymer ?
#
loop_
_entity_poly.entity_id
_entity_poly.type
_entity_poly.pdbx_seq_one_letter_code
_entity_poly.pdbx_strand_id
1 'polypeptide(L)'
;MSVLAVWLRATAYALWAPPLAVGPVASRLRVPRRLLGESIIPRDRLTVRAVWHSVLGGALGVLTWFLAFLAVLAAVRGIFYPLLNDHYENSWGGPTLAGAWTVHALLGVGLLPAWLLLLAALGVLQVRLTRALLGRAGPRWPVPAAVLLCAGGVLLFVAWLHQL
;
A
#
# COMPACT_ATOMS: atom_id res chain seq x y z
N MET A 1 11.86 -0.54 -20.09
CA MET A 1 11.56 -1.16 -18.78
C MET A 1 10.24 -1.90 -18.88
N SER A 2 10.13 -3.11 -18.31
CA SER A 2 8.85 -3.83 -18.31
C SER A 2 7.82 -3.16 -17.38
N VAL A 3 6.53 -3.32 -17.68
CA VAL A 3 5.42 -2.79 -16.87
C VAL A 3 5.48 -3.31 -15.44
N LEU A 4 5.77 -4.61 -15.28
CA LEU A 4 5.94 -5.24 -13.97
C LEU A 4 7.04 -4.56 -13.14
N ALA A 5 8.18 -4.23 -13.74
CA ALA A 5 9.26 -3.54 -13.04
C ALA A 5 8.84 -2.15 -12.53
N VAL A 6 7.98 -1.45 -13.29
CA VAL A 6 7.43 -0.16 -12.85
C VAL A 6 6.52 -0.34 -11.63
N TRP A 7 5.63 -1.33 -11.64
CA TRP A 7 4.74 -1.62 -10.51
C TRP A 7 5.49 -2.07 -9.26
N LEU A 8 6.53 -2.88 -9.41
CA LEU A 8 7.38 -3.31 -8.31
C LEU A 8 8.12 -2.12 -7.67
N ARG A 9 8.68 -1.21 -8.48
CA ARG A 9 9.35 -0.01 -7.95
C ARG A 9 8.36 0.93 -7.25
N ALA A 10 7.15 1.11 -7.80
CA ALA A 10 6.10 1.90 -7.18
C ALA A 10 5.64 1.29 -5.84
N THR A 11 5.45 -0.02 -5.79
CA THR A 11 5.12 -0.76 -4.57
C THR A 11 6.22 -0.63 -3.52
N ALA A 12 7.49 -0.81 -3.93
CA ALA A 12 8.62 -0.63 -3.03
C ALA A 12 8.66 0.79 -2.45
N TYR A 13 8.41 1.81 -3.27
CA TYR A 13 8.32 3.18 -2.80
C TYR A 13 7.17 3.40 -1.81
N ALA A 14 6.00 2.79 -2.05
CA ALA A 14 4.86 2.85 -1.13
C ALA A 14 5.21 2.25 0.24
N LEU A 15 5.88 1.09 0.26
CA LEU A 15 6.33 0.42 1.49
C LEU A 15 7.41 1.21 2.24
N TRP A 16 8.23 1.98 1.53
CA TRP A 16 9.21 2.89 2.12
C TRP A 16 8.60 4.22 2.62
N ALA A 17 7.33 4.50 2.36
CA ALA A 17 6.74 5.80 2.72
C ALA A 17 6.76 6.12 4.23
N PRO A 18 6.47 5.19 5.17
CA PRO A 18 6.51 5.49 6.60
C PRO A 18 7.88 5.98 7.12
N PRO A 19 9.01 5.28 6.89
CA PRO A 19 10.31 5.79 7.32
C PRO A 19 10.72 7.08 6.59
N LEU A 20 10.25 7.31 5.34
CA LEU A 20 10.49 8.58 4.64
C LEU A 20 9.70 9.74 5.25
N ALA A 21 8.50 9.49 5.76
CA ALA A 21 7.64 10.51 6.35
C ALA A 21 8.24 11.12 7.62
N VAL A 22 8.99 10.33 8.41
CA VAL A 22 9.72 10.80 9.60
C VAL A 22 11.13 11.30 9.26
N GLY A 23 11.67 10.91 8.10
CA GLY A 23 13.01 11.29 7.66
C GLY A 23 13.14 12.74 7.17
N PRO A 24 14.37 13.21 6.91
CA PRO A 24 14.63 14.55 6.39
C PRO A 24 13.95 14.82 5.05
N VAL A 25 13.55 16.07 4.80
CA VAL A 25 12.92 16.49 3.53
C VAL A 25 13.79 16.13 2.32
N ALA A 26 15.11 16.23 2.45
CA ALA A 26 16.06 15.84 1.40
C ALA A 26 15.89 14.37 0.97
N SER A 27 15.63 13.46 1.91
CA SER A 27 15.38 12.03 1.61
C SER A 27 14.08 11.85 0.84
N ARG A 28 13.04 12.59 1.21
CA ARG A 28 11.71 12.55 0.57
C ARG A 28 11.74 12.98 -0.90
N LEU A 29 12.73 13.80 -1.28
CA LEU A 29 12.96 14.24 -2.67
C LEU A 29 13.98 13.35 -3.40
N ARG A 30 14.98 12.82 -2.68
CA ARG A 30 16.04 11.97 -3.23
C ARG A 30 15.54 10.57 -3.59
N VAL A 31 14.67 9.99 -2.75
CA VAL A 31 14.23 8.60 -2.91
C VAL A 31 13.32 8.41 -4.13
N PRO A 32 12.31 9.25 -4.41
CA PRO A 32 11.56 9.17 -5.68
C PRO A 32 12.48 9.29 -6.91
N ARG A 33 13.49 10.16 -6.86
CA ARG A 33 14.47 10.31 -7.94
C ARG A 33 15.27 9.03 -8.17
N ARG A 34 15.79 8.41 -7.11
CA ARG A 34 16.58 7.17 -7.21
C ARG A 34 15.73 5.95 -7.55
N LEU A 35 14.63 5.77 -6.82
CA LEU A 35 13.78 4.59 -6.94
C LEU A 35 12.83 4.63 -8.11
N LEU A 36 12.45 5.80 -8.63
CA LEU A 36 11.45 5.91 -9.71
C LEU A 36 11.92 6.77 -10.90
N GLY A 37 13.07 7.43 -10.80
CA GLY A 37 13.53 8.37 -11.83
C GLY A 37 12.82 9.73 -11.78
N GLU A 38 11.99 9.97 -10.76
CA GLU A 38 11.12 11.14 -10.70
C GLU A 38 11.83 12.32 -10.02
N SER A 39 12.18 13.34 -10.81
CA SER A 39 12.74 14.59 -10.28
C SER A 39 11.63 15.54 -9.84
N ILE A 40 11.79 16.11 -8.64
CA ILE A 40 10.84 17.07 -8.07
C ILE A 40 11.62 18.31 -7.70
N ILE A 41 11.30 19.42 -8.36
CA ILE A 41 11.90 20.73 -8.07
C ILE A 41 11.29 21.23 -6.75
N PRO A 42 12.09 21.47 -5.70
CA PRO A 42 11.58 21.92 -4.42
C PRO A 42 10.91 23.29 -4.51
N ARG A 43 9.91 23.52 -3.67
CA ARG A 43 9.30 24.84 -3.44
C ARG A 43 10.08 25.63 -2.38
N ASP A 44 9.93 26.95 -2.39
CA ASP A 44 10.36 27.83 -1.30
C ASP A 44 9.46 27.67 -0.06
N ARG A 45 9.99 27.89 1.15
CA ARG A 45 9.29 27.83 2.46
C ARG A 45 8.54 26.50 2.71
N LEU A 46 9.31 25.44 2.95
CA LEU A 46 8.80 24.06 3.03
C LEU A 46 8.24 23.64 4.39
N THR A 47 8.46 24.36 5.48
CA THR A 47 8.25 23.82 6.85
C THR A 47 6.84 23.27 7.09
N VAL A 48 5.80 24.08 6.88
CA VAL A 48 4.40 23.64 7.08
C VAL A 48 4.01 22.52 6.11
N ARG A 49 4.45 22.61 4.86
CA ARG A 49 4.16 21.61 3.82
C ARG A 49 4.88 20.29 4.07
N ALA A 50 6.07 20.33 4.67
CA ALA A 50 6.82 19.17 5.09
C ALA A 50 6.12 18.44 6.24
N VAL A 51 5.52 19.18 7.19
CA VAL A 51 4.68 18.58 8.24
C VAL A 51 3.46 17.91 7.64
N TRP A 52 2.71 18.60 6.77
CA TRP A 52 1.56 17.99 6.07
C TRP A 52 1.95 16.75 5.27
N HIS A 53 3.10 16.79 4.60
CA HIS A 53 3.62 15.64 3.87
C HIS A 53 4.00 14.50 4.80
N SER A 54 4.62 14.77 5.95
CA SER A 54 4.89 13.76 6.98
C SER A 54 3.61 13.10 7.47
N VAL A 55 2.59 13.89 7.80
CA VAL A 55 1.32 13.36 8.33
C VAL A 55 0.60 12.51 7.28
N LEU A 56 0.34 13.08 6.10
CA LEU A 56 -0.44 12.39 5.05
C LEU A 56 0.35 11.25 4.40
N GLY A 57 1.63 11.47 4.10
CA GLY A 57 2.49 10.45 3.52
C GLY A 57 2.78 9.32 4.50
N GLY A 58 2.96 9.63 5.78
CA GLY A 58 3.11 8.65 6.85
C GLY A 58 1.84 7.82 7.02
N ALA A 59 0.68 8.45 7.15
CA ALA A 59 -0.61 7.77 7.29
C ALA A 59 -0.94 6.86 6.10
N LEU A 60 -0.75 7.34 4.86
CA LEU A 60 -0.88 6.50 3.67
C LEU A 60 0.13 5.35 3.65
N GLY A 61 1.34 5.57 4.16
CA GLY A 61 2.36 4.54 4.27
C GLY A 61 1.97 3.45 5.28
N VAL A 62 1.40 3.83 6.42
CA VAL A 62 0.86 2.90 7.43
C VAL A 62 -0.30 2.09 6.85
N LEU A 63 -1.22 2.74 6.11
CA LEU A 63 -2.26 2.05 5.36
C LEU A 63 -1.66 1.06 4.36
N THR A 64 -0.60 1.44 3.66
CA THR A 64 0.11 0.55 2.72
C THR A 64 0.68 -0.67 3.44
N TRP A 65 1.29 -0.51 4.62
CA TRP A 65 1.76 -1.62 5.44
C TRP A 65 0.62 -2.52 5.88
N PHE A 66 -0.51 -1.95 6.32
CA PHE A 66 -1.67 -2.74 6.72
C PHE A 66 -2.24 -3.57 5.55
N LEU A 67 -2.38 -2.98 4.36
CA LEU A 67 -2.85 -3.70 3.17
C LEU A 67 -1.85 -4.78 2.71
N ALA A 68 -0.54 -4.51 2.80
CA ALA A 68 0.49 -5.51 2.53
C ALA A 68 0.43 -6.66 3.55
N PHE A 69 0.20 -6.35 4.82
CA PHE A 69 -0.05 -7.35 5.86
C PHE A 69 -1.27 -8.21 5.53
N LEU A 70 -2.40 -7.61 5.14
CA LEU A 70 -3.59 -8.37 4.73
C LEU A 70 -3.32 -9.25 3.50
N ALA A 71 -2.56 -8.76 2.52
CA ALA A 71 -2.18 -9.53 1.33
C ALA A 71 -1.35 -10.77 1.71
N VAL A 72 -0.34 -10.59 2.58
CA VAL A 72 0.48 -11.70 3.08
C VAL A 72 -0.35 -12.67 3.91
N LEU A 73 -1.18 -12.16 4.82
CA LEU A 73 -2.07 -12.98 5.65
C LEU A 73 -3.02 -13.83 4.80
N ALA A 74 -3.64 -13.24 3.78
CA ALA A 74 -4.52 -13.94 2.87
C ALA A 74 -3.79 -15.02 2.05
N ALA A 75 -2.59 -14.70 1.53
CA ALA A 75 -1.78 -15.67 0.79
C ALA A 75 -1.35 -16.85 1.68
N VAL A 76 -0.85 -16.57 2.88
CA VAL A 76 -0.47 -17.59 3.87
C VAL A 76 -1.67 -18.45 4.25
N ARG A 77 -2.81 -17.85 4.59
CA ARG A 77 -4.03 -18.59 4.94
C ARG A 77 -4.56 -19.42 3.79
N GLY A 78 -4.44 -18.95 2.55
CA GLY A 78 -4.86 -19.69 1.36
C GLY A 78 -3.96 -20.89 1.07
N ILE A 79 -2.65 -20.65 1.01
CA ILE A 79 -1.64 -21.68 0.68
C ILE A 79 -1.61 -22.78 1.76
N PHE A 80 -1.60 -22.37 3.02
CA PHE A 80 -1.51 -23.26 4.18
C PHE A 80 -2.87 -23.58 4.80
N TYR A 81 -3.96 -23.42 4.04
CA TYR A 81 -5.32 -23.68 4.51
C TYR A 81 -5.48 -25.02 5.28
N PRO A 82 -4.93 -26.16 4.80
CA PRO A 82 -5.05 -27.44 5.50
C PRO A 82 -4.40 -27.49 6.88
N LEU A 83 -3.42 -26.61 7.16
CA LEU A 83 -2.72 -26.55 8.45
C LEU A 83 -3.40 -25.59 9.43
N LEU A 84 -4.27 -24.70 8.92
CA LEU A 84 -4.82 -23.58 9.66
C LEU A 84 -6.33 -23.72 9.93
N ASN A 85 -6.99 -24.68 9.28
CA ASN A 85 -8.41 -24.95 9.46
C ASN A 85 -8.69 -26.44 9.45
N ASP A 86 -9.24 -26.94 10.55
CA ASP A 86 -9.64 -28.32 10.80
C ASP A 86 -11.14 -28.55 10.55
N HIS A 87 -11.92 -27.53 10.21
CA HIS A 87 -13.36 -27.59 9.94
C HIS A 87 -13.67 -27.03 8.54
N TYR A 88 -13.52 -27.85 7.51
CA TYR A 88 -13.61 -27.46 6.10
C TYR A 88 -14.87 -27.96 5.39
N GLU A 89 -15.73 -28.71 6.06
CA GLU A 89 -16.90 -29.40 5.50
C GLU A 89 -17.92 -28.41 4.91
N ASN A 90 -17.99 -27.20 5.47
CA ASN A 90 -18.85 -26.10 5.03
C ASN A 90 -18.09 -25.00 4.28
N SER A 91 -16.81 -25.22 3.98
CA SER A 91 -15.99 -24.23 3.29
C SER A 91 -16.23 -24.20 1.78
N TRP A 92 -15.93 -23.07 1.16
CA TRP A 92 -15.96 -22.95 -0.30
C TRP A 92 -14.98 -23.94 -0.91
N GLY A 93 -15.41 -24.68 -1.94
CA GLY A 93 -14.66 -25.80 -2.52
C GLY A 93 -15.25 -27.19 -2.21
N GLY A 94 -16.32 -27.24 -1.42
CA GLY A 94 -17.07 -28.47 -1.12
C GLY A 94 -16.55 -29.21 0.10
N PRO A 95 -17.13 -30.37 0.44
CA PRO A 95 -16.90 -31.05 1.72
C PRO A 95 -15.55 -31.77 1.82
N THR A 96 -14.71 -31.70 0.78
CA THR A 96 -13.40 -32.36 0.77
C THR A 96 -12.30 -31.37 1.06
N LEU A 97 -11.27 -31.80 1.79
CA LEU A 97 -10.09 -30.98 2.09
C LEU A 97 -9.42 -30.47 0.81
N ALA A 98 -9.31 -31.33 -0.21
CA ALA A 98 -8.68 -30.98 -1.49
C ALA A 98 -9.46 -29.88 -2.22
N GLY A 99 -10.79 -29.97 -2.24
CA GLY A 99 -11.64 -28.95 -2.86
C GLY A 99 -11.56 -27.62 -2.11
N ALA A 100 -11.70 -27.67 -0.79
CA ALA A 100 -11.57 -26.48 0.07
C ALA A 100 -10.20 -25.80 -0.08
N TRP A 101 -9.12 -26.57 0.02
CA TRP A 101 -7.76 -26.06 -0.19
C TRP A 101 -7.58 -25.42 -1.57
N THR A 102 -8.03 -26.09 -2.64
CA THR A 102 -7.86 -25.59 -4.01
C THR A 102 -8.42 -24.18 -4.16
N VAL A 103 -9.65 -23.95 -3.68
CA VAL A 103 -10.29 -22.63 -3.76
C VAL A 103 -9.50 -21.59 -2.96
N HIS A 104 -9.11 -21.91 -1.73
CA HIS A 104 -8.42 -20.96 -0.86
C HIS A 104 -7.00 -20.65 -1.33
N ALA A 105 -6.27 -21.64 -1.85
CA ALA A 105 -4.95 -21.46 -2.45
C ALA A 105 -5.03 -20.61 -3.73
N LEU A 106 -6.02 -20.88 -4.60
CA LEU A 106 -6.24 -20.09 -5.80
C LEU A 106 -6.61 -18.65 -5.49
N LEU A 107 -7.44 -18.39 -4.47
CA LEU A 107 -7.75 -17.03 -4.04
C LEU A 107 -6.53 -16.35 -3.41
N GLY A 108 -5.80 -17.05 -2.54
CA GLY A 108 -4.61 -16.52 -1.87
C GLY A 108 -3.50 -16.11 -2.83
N VAL A 109 -3.26 -16.89 -3.89
CA VAL A 109 -2.24 -16.61 -4.91
C VAL A 109 -2.78 -15.77 -6.06
N GLY A 110 -3.97 -16.09 -6.55
CA GLY A 110 -4.59 -15.45 -7.72
C GLY A 110 -4.91 -13.97 -7.51
N LEU A 111 -5.07 -13.52 -6.26
CA LEU A 111 -5.28 -12.11 -5.92
C LEU A 111 -3.97 -11.31 -5.76
N LEU A 112 -2.79 -11.95 -5.74
CA LEU A 112 -1.51 -11.23 -5.59
C LEU A 112 -1.27 -10.14 -6.65
N PRO A 113 -1.62 -10.32 -7.94
CA PRO A 113 -1.52 -9.25 -8.92
C PRO A 113 -2.40 -8.04 -8.58
N ALA A 114 -3.61 -8.26 -8.05
CA ALA A 114 -4.50 -7.18 -7.63
C ALA A 114 -3.92 -6.42 -6.43
N TRP A 115 -3.36 -7.14 -5.45
CA TRP A 115 -2.63 -6.53 -4.34
C TRP A 115 -1.43 -5.71 -4.81
N LEU A 116 -0.63 -6.24 -5.73
CA LEU A 116 0.50 -5.53 -6.30
C LEU A 116 0.06 -4.22 -6.99
N LEU A 117 -1.01 -4.27 -7.77
CA LEU A 117 -1.56 -3.08 -8.44
C LEU A 117 -2.06 -2.03 -7.44
N LEU A 118 -2.76 -2.47 -6.39
CA LEU A 118 -3.24 -1.59 -5.33
C LEU A 118 -2.08 -0.88 -4.62
N LEU A 119 -1.04 -1.63 -4.21
CA LEU A 119 0.14 -1.06 -3.55
C LEU A 119 0.94 -0.15 -4.49
N ALA A 120 1.06 -0.51 -5.77
CA ALA A 120 1.68 0.33 -6.79
C ALA A 120 0.92 1.65 -6.99
N ALA A 121 -0.42 1.61 -7.00
CA ALA A 121 -1.26 2.80 -7.10
C ALA A 121 -1.06 3.74 -5.90
N LEU A 122 -0.93 3.20 -4.69
CA LEU A 122 -0.56 3.97 -3.49
C LEU A 122 0.84 4.58 -3.61
N GLY A 123 1.81 3.85 -4.19
CA GLY A 123 3.14 4.38 -4.49
C GLY A 123 3.11 5.56 -5.45
N VAL A 124 2.32 5.46 -6.52
CA VAL A 124 2.10 6.57 -7.47
C VAL A 124 1.44 7.75 -6.77
N LEU A 125 0.44 7.52 -5.92
CA LEU A 125 -0.21 8.56 -5.14
C LEU A 125 0.77 9.27 -4.21
N GLN A 126 1.65 8.53 -3.52
CA GLN A 126 2.68 9.07 -2.63
C GLN A 126 3.67 10.00 -3.39
N VAL A 127 4.06 9.64 -4.62
CA VAL A 127 4.89 10.54 -5.46
C VAL A 127 4.12 11.81 -5.81
N ARG A 128 2.85 11.67 -6.20
CA ARG A 128 2.01 12.83 -6.55
C ARG A 128 1.74 13.73 -5.35
N LEU A 129 1.57 13.16 -4.15
CA LEU A 129 1.46 13.89 -2.90
C LEU A 129 2.77 14.65 -2.58
N THR A 130 3.91 14.02 -2.81
CA THR A 130 5.23 14.65 -2.68
C THR A 130 5.36 15.84 -3.65
N ARG A 131 4.94 15.69 -4.91
CA ARG A 131 4.88 16.80 -5.88
C ARG A 131 3.92 17.91 -5.44
N ALA A 132 2.74 17.56 -4.95
CA ALA A 132 1.70 18.50 -4.54
C ALA A 132 2.15 19.39 -3.36
N LEU A 133 2.81 18.78 -2.37
CA LEU A 133 3.18 19.45 -1.13
C LEU A 133 4.58 20.03 -1.16
N LEU A 134 5.58 19.30 -1.69
CA LEU A 134 6.99 19.71 -1.63
C LEU A 134 7.50 20.26 -2.96
N GLY A 135 6.82 19.95 -4.06
CA GLY A 135 7.17 20.43 -5.40
C GLY A 135 6.72 21.87 -5.68
N ARG A 136 7.47 22.56 -6.54
CA ARG A 136 7.11 23.90 -7.06
C ARG A 136 5.86 23.84 -7.94
N ALA A 137 5.75 22.79 -8.74
CA ALA A 137 4.59 22.46 -9.57
C ALA A 137 4.12 21.03 -9.27
N GLY A 138 2.81 20.87 -9.05
CA GLY A 138 2.21 19.59 -8.73
C GLY A 138 0.68 19.66 -8.71
N PRO A 139 -0.01 18.54 -8.99
CA PRO A 139 -1.46 18.50 -8.93
C PRO A 139 -1.95 18.70 -7.49
N ARG A 140 -3.12 19.33 -7.31
CA ARG A 140 -3.70 19.57 -5.96
C ARG A 140 -4.55 18.42 -5.43
N TRP A 141 -5.09 17.58 -6.32
CA TRP A 141 -5.97 16.46 -5.98
C TRP A 141 -5.36 15.36 -5.07
N PRO A 142 -4.03 15.09 -5.04
CA PRO A 142 -3.49 14.04 -4.19
C PRO A 142 -3.71 14.28 -2.70
N VAL A 143 -3.86 15.54 -2.29
CA VAL A 143 -4.11 15.92 -0.89
C VAL A 143 -5.50 15.44 -0.43
N PRO A 144 -6.62 15.84 -1.06
CA PRO A 144 -7.93 15.32 -0.67
C PRO A 144 -8.05 13.81 -0.88
N ALA A 145 -7.43 13.24 -1.92
CA ALA A 145 -7.40 11.78 -2.10
C ALA A 145 -6.69 11.06 -0.94
N ALA A 146 -5.55 11.59 -0.47
CA ALA A 146 -4.84 11.05 0.69
C ALA A 146 -5.70 11.12 1.96
N VAL A 147 -6.39 12.24 2.18
CA VAL A 147 -7.29 12.40 3.33
C VAL A 147 -8.41 11.35 3.30
N LEU A 148 -9.08 11.19 2.17
CA LEU A 148 -10.17 10.21 2.01
C LEU A 148 -9.68 8.78 2.21
N LEU A 149 -8.53 8.43 1.63
CA LEU A 149 -7.94 7.09 1.78
C LEU A 149 -7.48 6.82 3.21
N CYS A 150 -6.90 7.81 3.90
CA CYS A 150 -6.54 7.66 5.31
C CYS A 150 -7.78 7.47 6.18
N ALA A 151 -8.85 8.24 5.95
CA ALA A 151 -10.11 8.08 6.68
C ALA A 151 -10.74 6.70 6.42
N GLY A 152 -10.84 6.28 5.15
CA GLY A 152 -11.30 4.95 4.79
C GLY A 152 -10.42 3.83 5.34
N GLY A 153 -9.09 4.05 5.38
CA GLY A 153 -8.12 3.12 5.97
C GLY A 153 -8.32 2.93 7.47
N VAL A 154 -8.61 4.01 8.21
CA VAL A 154 -8.96 3.93 9.63
C VAL A 154 -10.26 3.15 9.83
N LEU A 155 -11.30 3.45 9.04
CA LEU A 155 -12.57 2.72 9.11
C LEU A 155 -12.39 1.23 8.81
N LEU A 156 -11.61 0.90 7.77
CA LEU A 156 -11.29 -0.48 7.41
C LEU A 156 -10.53 -1.18 8.54
N PHE A 157 -9.54 -0.53 9.13
CA PHE A 157 -8.76 -1.10 10.23
C PHE A 157 -9.63 -1.36 11.47
N VAL A 158 -10.48 -0.39 11.85
CA VAL A 158 -11.42 -0.55 12.97
C VAL A 158 -12.41 -1.67 12.69
N ALA A 159 -12.99 -1.71 11.48
CA ALA A 159 -13.90 -2.78 11.08
C ALA A 159 -13.21 -4.15 11.18
N TRP A 160 -11.96 -4.25 10.73
CA TRP A 160 -11.16 -5.48 10.80
C TRP A 160 -10.87 -5.92 12.25
N LEU A 161 -10.56 -4.99 13.16
CA LEU A 161 -10.37 -5.31 14.58
C LEU A 161 -11.64 -5.86 15.25
N HIS A 162 -12.81 -5.41 14.80
CA HIS A 162 -14.11 -5.86 15.33
C HIS A 162 -14.67 -7.10 14.60
N GLN A 163 -13.88 -7.76 13.73
CA GLN A 163 -14.27 -9.05 13.13
C GLN A 163 -14.04 -10.25 14.05
N LEU A 164 -13.25 -10.06 15.11
CA LEU A 164 -12.92 -11.07 16.12
C LEU A 164 -13.95 -11.04 17.26
#